data_AF-A0A8T0EZR4-F1
#
_entry.id   AF-A0A8T0EZR4-F1
#
_cell.length_a   1.000
_cell.length_b   1.000
_cell.length_c   1.000
_cell.angle_alpha   90.00
_cell.angle_beta   90.00
_cell.angle_gamma   90.00
#
_symmetry.space_group_name_H-M   'P 1'
#
loop_
_entity.id
_entity.type
_entity.pdbx_description
1 polymer ?
#
loop_
_entity_poly.entity_id
_entity_poly.type
_entity_poly.pdbx_seq_one_letter_code
_entity_poly.pdbx_strand_id
1 'polypeptide(L)'
;MRHRTFQALRQAYLGNVESDSLLLARSQEKDPLIQRYIDLARKEVDVYVEWNRKPFTSEFRSLPPRQNLEETTFAFLLRTVAIVKDEFYRRCFVKPESSSVTIAWMYLLKQCIFSTLTLLYDVQWTTEKMFLLDNTILDLIHDGRPTALRDLFKALDVPLTRHDLTFAEQHYERLLFLNVGQFGSFFWRMIHWMAEAIEVKKKQDDPDVKLAISIWKHFALESMYRLLRCSICMAHLHTLTDELKSQLTDDTVNYARLWYNIHNRVNSDTFKRFTDNDEIHIYPEEHYKQDADYMHQAFLP
;
A
#
# COMPACT_ATOMS: atom_id res chain seq x y z
N MET A 1 18.38 20.50 -6.47
CA MET A 1 17.72 20.83 -7.74
C MET A 1 17.33 22.31 -7.80
N ARG A 2 18.10 23.15 -8.52
CA ARG A 2 17.75 24.56 -8.83
C ARG A 2 17.35 24.68 -10.31
N HIS A 3 16.40 23.85 -10.75
CA HIS A 3 16.13 23.63 -12.19
C HIS A 3 14.88 24.41 -12.64
N ARG A 4 14.89 24.98 -13.85
CA ARG A 4 13.75 25.73 -14.43
C ARG A 4 12.44 24.94 -14.43
N THR A 5 12.51 23.61 -14.56
CA THR A 5 11.40 22.66 -14.38
C THR A 5 10.62 22.86 -13.07
N PHE A 6 11.33 23.15 -11.97
CA PHE A 6 10.75 23.39 -10.64
C PHE A 6 9.91 24.68 -10.61
N GLN A 7 10.38 25.75 -11.24
CA GLN A 7 9.66 27.02 -11.30
C GLN A 7 8.42 26.93 -12.20
N ALA A 8 8.55 26.26 -13.35
CA ALA A 8 7.47 26.06 -14.30
C ALA A 8 6.32 25.21 -13.71
N LEU A 9 6.63 24.08 -13.06
CA LEU A 9 5.62 23.25 -12.40
C LEU A 9 4.92 24.00 -11.27
N ARG A 10 5.67 24.72 -10.43
CA ARG A 10 5.10 25.52 -9.34
C ARG A 10 4.15 26.61 -9.85
N GLN A 11 4.49 27.29 -10.94
CA GLN A 11 3.61 28.31 -11.54
C GLN A 11 2.34 27.69 -12.13
N ALA A 12 2.47 26.56 -12.83
CA ALA A 12 1.33 25.84 -13.39
C ALA A 12 0.32 25.39 -12.32
N TYR A 13 0.82 24.90 -11.17
CA TYR A 13 -0.02 24.51 -10.03
C TYR A 13 -0.70 25.67 -9.30
N LEU A 14 -0.17 26.90 -9.43
CA LEU A 14 -0.74 28.12 -8.86
C LEU A 14 -1.72 28.82 -9.81
N GLY A 15 -2.08 28.20 -10.94
CA GLY A 15 -3.04 28.74 -11.91
C GLY A 15 -2.42 29.58 -13.03
N ASN A 16 -1.09 29.74 -13.06
CA ASN A 16 -0.37 30.44 -14.12
C ASN A 16 0.23 29.40 -15.08
N VAL A 17 -0.51 29.02 -16.11
CA VAL A 17 -0.08 27.99 -17.06
C VAL A 17 0.64 28.65 -18.25
N GLU A 18 1.97 28.62 -18.24
CA GLU A 18 2.79 28.87 -19.44
C GLU A 18 3.13 27.53 -20.12
N SER A 19 2.33 27.15 -21.13
CA SER A 19 2.45 25.87 -21.84
C SER A 19 3.85 25.61 -22.42
N ASP A 20 4.52 26.65 -22.91
CA ASP A 20 5.85 26.56 -23.54
C ASP A 20 6.97 26.27 -22.52
N SER A 21 6.86 26.83 -21.31
CA SER A 21 7.78 26.58 -20.19
C SER A 21 7.68 25.13 -19.70
N LEU A 22 6.49 24.54 -19.74
CA LEU A 22 6.26 23.12 -19.42
C LEU A 22 6.76 22.18 -20.53
N LEU A 23 6.61 22.54 -21.81
CA LEU A 23 7.16 21.78 -22.94
C LEU A 23 8.69 21.71 -22.90
N LEU A 24 9.34 22.83 -22.62
CA LEU A 24 10.80 22.88 -22.47
C LEU A 24 11.26 22.03 -21.27
N ALA A 25 10.56 22.11 -20.14
CA ALA A 25 10.84 21.30 -18.96
C ALA A 25 10.67 19.79 -19.24
N ARG A 26 9.62 19.40 -19.99
CA ARG A 26 9.37 18.03 -20.45
C ARG A 26 10.52 17.48 -21.29
N SER A 27 11.11 18.31 -22.14
CA SER A 27 12.22 17.86 -23.00
C SER A 27 13.54 17.60 -22.23
N GLN A 28 13.64 18.07 -20.99
CA GLN A 28 14.88 18.04 -20.19
C GLN A 28 14.79 17.12 -18.97
N GLU A 29 13.59 16.84 -18.47
CA GLU A 29 13.38 16.06 -17.26
C GLU A 29 13.45 14.55 -17.53
N LYS A 30 14.12 13.80 -16.66
CA LYS A 30 14.28 12.34 -16.81
C LYS A 30 13.48 11.55 -15.77
N ASP A 31 12.99 12.22 -14.72
CA ASP A 31 12.13 11.60 -13.72
C ASP A 31 10.71 11.38 -14.28
N PRO A 32 10.25 10.11 -14.43
CA PRO A 32 8.93 9.81 -14.97
C PRO A 32 7.76 10.39 -14.18
N LEU A 33 7.95 10.64 -12.87
CA LEU A 33 6.89 11.23 -12.04
C LEU A 33 6.83 12.76 -12.21
N ILE A 34 7.97 13.43 -12.41
CA ILE A 34 7.99 14.87 -12.73
C ILE A 34 7.43 15.08 -14.14
N GLN A 35 7.78 14.22 -15.10
CA GLN A 35 7.16 14.16 -16.43
C GLN A 35 5.65 14.05 -16.35
N ARG A 36 5.14 13.14 -15.50
CA ARG A 36 3.72 12.99 -15.24
C ARG A 36 3.07 14.24 -14.64
N TYR A 37 3.73 14.97 -13.74
CA TYR A 37 3.19 16.25 -13.24
C TYR A 37 3.14 17.33 -14.33
N ILE A 38 4.09 17.32 -15.26
CA ILE A 38 4.06 18.16 -16.46
C ILE A 38 2.88 17.76 -17.36
N ASP A 39 2.68 16.47 -17.61
CA ASP A 39 1.57 15.95 -18.41
C ASP A 39 0.21 16.21 -17.72
N LEU A 40 0.13 16.12 -16.39
CA LEU A 40 -1.04 16.49 -15.57
C LEU A 40 -1.38 17.98 -15.69
N ALA A 41 -0.39 18.85 -15.58
CA ALA A 41 -0.57 20.30 -15.78
C ALA A 41 -1.03 20.62 -17.21
N ARG A 42 -0.68 19.76 -18.18
CA ARG A 42 -1.07 19.87 -19.60
C ARG A 42 -2.34 19.10 -19.97
N LYS A 43 -2.97 18.39 -19.02
CA LYS A 43 -4.16 17.52 -19.22
C LYS A 43 -3.95 16.38 -20.24
N GLU A 44 -2.71 15.93 -20.45
CA GLU A 44 -2.35 14.81 -21.34
C GLU A 44 -2.28 13.46 -20.58
N VAL A 45 -3.06 13.27 -19.52
CA VAL A 45 -3.07 11.99 -18.81
C VAL A 45 -3.76 10.96 -19.68
N ASP A 46 -3.04 9.88 -20.01
CA ASP A 46 -3.65 8.71 -20.60
C ASP A 46 -4.52 8.00 -19.55
N VAL A 47 -5.79 8.42 -19.45
CA VAL A 47 -6.79 7.85 -18.55
C VAL A 47 -7.25 6.46 -19.05
N TYR A 48 -6.86 6.07 -20.27
CA TYR A 48 -7.26 4.83 -20.94
C TYR A 48 -6.18 3.76 -20.86
N VAL A 49 -5.86 3.33 -19.64
CA VAL A 49 -5.00 2.15 -19.45
C VAL A 49 -5.87 0.90 -19.31
N GLU A 50 -5.53 -0.16 -20.04
CA GLU A 50 -6.26 -1.44 -20.12
C GLU A 50 -6.53 -2.11 -18.75
N TRP A 51 -5.70 -1.83 -17.74
CA TRP A 51 -5.90 -2.26 -16.35
C TRP A 51 -7.13 -1.64 -15.64
N ASN A 52 -7.70 -0.53 -16.16
CA ASN A 52 -8.97 0.03 -15.69
C ASN A 52 -10.15 -0.89 -16.04
N ARG A 53 -9.90 -1.90 -16.88
CA ARG A 53 -10.88 -2.86 -17.39
C ARG A 53 -10.62 -4.29 -16.97
N LYS A 54 -9.43 -4.64 -16.47
CA LYS A 54 -9.19 -5.98 -15.94
C LYS A 54 -9.85 -6.06 -14.57
N PRO A 55 -10.86 -6.93 -14.37
CA PRO A 55 -11.30 -7.24 -13.02
C PRO A 55 -10.06 -7.80 -12.32
N PHE A 56 -9.56 -7.08 -11.32
CA PHE A 56 -8.70 -7.71 -10.34
C PHE A 56 -9.50 -8.90 -9.81
N THR A 57 -9.02 -10.10 -10.16
CA THR A 57 -9.81 -11.32 -10.22
C THR A 57 -10.60 -11.53 -8.94
N SER A 58 -11.89 -11.83 -9.11
CA SER A 58 -12.88 -12.06 -8.05
C SER A 58 -12.59 -13.30 -7.20
N GLU A 59 -11.62 -14.13 -7.57
CA GLU A 59 -11.29 -15.37 -6.86
C GLU A 59 -9.94 -15.26 -6.16
N PHE A 60 -9.99 -15.11 -4.83
CA PHE A 60 -8.82 -15.04 -3.96
C PHE A 60 -7.93 -16.29 -4.08
N ARG A 61 -8.51 -17.45 -4.36
CA ARG A 61 -7.82 -18.75 -4.41
C ARG A 61 -7.43 -19.20 -5.83
N SER A 62 -7.37 -18.27 -6.79
CA SER A 62 -7.07 -18.57 -8.20
C SER A 62 -5.57 -18.82 -8.50
N LEU A 63 -4.68 -18.56 -7.53
CA LEU A 63 -3.24 -18.79 -7.63
C LEU A 63 -2.79 -19.71 -6.47
N PRO A 64 -1.57 -20.26 -6.51
CA PRO A 64 -0.96 -20.87 -5.33
C PRO A 64 -0.84 -19.86 -4.17
N PRO A 65 -1.00 -20.29 -2.90
CA PRO A 65 -0.97 -19.43 -1.71
C PRO A 65 0.21 -18.46 -1.68
N ARG A 66 1.43 -18.98 -1.86
CA ARG A 66 2.65 -18.20 -1.79
C ARG A 66 2.75 -17.16 -2.91
N GLN A 67 2.37 -17.53 -4.13
CA GLN A 67 2.36 -16.61 -5.26
C GLN A 67 1.33 -15.49 -5.05
N ASN A 68 0.16 -15.79 -4.51
CA ASN A 68 -0.86 -14.77 -4.21
C ASN A 68 -0.45 -13.83 -3.07
N LEU A 69 0.25 -14.36 -2.05
CA LEU A 69 0.86 -13.58 -0.97
C LEU A 69 1.87 -12.57 -1.55
N GLU A 70 2.76 -13.03 -2.43
CA GLU A 70 3.76 -12.18 -3.11
C GLU A 70 3.09 -11.08 -3.94
N GLU A 71 2.13 -11.42 -4.82
CA GLU A 71 1.39 -10.43 -5.61
C GLU A 71 0.68 -9.40 -4.71
N THR A 72 0.06 -9.85 -3.61
CA THR A 72 -0.62 -8.95 -2.67
C THR A 72 0.38 -8.03 -1.97
N THR A 73 1.50 -8.57 -1.50
CA THR A 73 2.54 -7.83 -0.79
C THR A 73 3.15 -6.76 -1.68
N PHE A 74 3.56 -7.12 -2.90
CA PHE A 74 4.16 -6.19 -3.85
C PHE A 74 3.16 -5.10 -4.26
N ALA A 75 1.92 -5.45 -4.58
CA ALA A 75 0.89 -4.48 -4.95
C ALA A 75 0.60 -3.47 -3.82
N PHE A 76 0.46 -3.95 -2.58
CA PHE A 76 0.18 -3.11 -1.42
C PHE A 76 1.34 -2.18 -1.07
N LEU A 77 2.55 -2.73 -0.94
CA LEU A 77 3.74 -1.95 -0.60
C LEU A 77 4.07 -0.95 -1.69
N LEU A 78 4.11 -1.35 -2.97
CA LEU A 78 4.41 -0.43 -4.06
C LEU A 78 3.34 0.65 -4.24
N ARG A 79 2.05 0.37 -4.01
CA ARG A 79 1.05 1.46 -3.95
C ARG A 79 1.34 2.41 -2.80
N THR A 80 1.67 1.89 -1.63
CA THR A 80 1.99 2.72 -0.45
C THR A 80 3.18 3.63 -0.75
N VAL A 81 4.23 3.11 -1.36
CA VAL A 81 5.37 3.89 -1.86
C VAL A 81 4.91 4.95 -2.85
N ALA A 82 4.07 4.60 -3.85
CA ALA A 82 3.59 5.56 -4.85
C ALA A 82 2.81 6.74 -4.20
N ILE A 83 2.03 6.47 -3.15
CA ILE A 83 1.33 7.50 -2.38
C ILE A 83 2.31 8.36 -1.58
N VAL A 84 3.28 7.76 -0.88
CA VAL A 84 4.31 8.50 -0.15
C VAL A 84 5.14 9.36 -1.09
N LYS A 85 5.49 8.83 -2.27
CA LYS A 85 6.19 9.55 -3.34
C LYS A 85 5.34 10.73 -3.82
N ASP A 86 4.06 10.55 -4.16
CA ASP A 86 3.15 11.66 -4.52
C ASP A 86 3.08 12.74 -3.43
N GLU A 87 2.95 12.35 -2.16
CA GLU A 87 2.93 13.29 -1.04
C GLU A 87 4.27 14.02 -0.87
N PHE A 88 5.40 13.35 -1.11
CA PHE A 88 6.73 13.96 -1.14
C PHE A 88 6.77 15.08 -2.18
N TYR A 89 6.45 14.79 -3.45
CA TYR A 89 6.48 15.80 -4.50
C TYR A 89 5.46 16.92 -4.26
N ARG A 90 4.22 16.58 -3.90
CA ARG A 90 3.20 17.59 -3.57
C ARG A 90 3.69 18.55 -2.49
N ARG A 91 4.37 18.05 -1.45
CA ARG A 91 4.90 18.91 -0.37
C ARG A 91 6.13 19.68 -0.80
N CYS A 92 7.06 19.06 -1.54
CA CYS A 92 8.21 19.75 -2.11
C CYS A 92 7.80 20.90 -3.04
N PHE A 93 6.71 20.76 -3.79
CA PHE A 93 6.26 21.77 -4.77
C PHE A 93 5.24 22.77 -4.20
N VAL A 94 4.39 22.37 -3.26
CA VAL A 94 3.28 23.21 -2.75
C VAL A 94 3.54 23.77 -1.35
N LYS A 95 4.31 23.06 -0.49
CA LYS A 95 4.54 23.43 0.93
C LYS A 95 5.96 23.03 1.42
N PRO A 96 7.02 23.70 0.95
CA PRO A 96 8.42 23.30 1.22
C PRO A 96 8.84 23.38 2.69
N GLU A 97 8.09 24.08 3.55
CA GLU A 97 8.38 24.24 4.98
C GLU A 97 8.07 22.98 5.83
N SER A 98 7.59 21.89 5.21
CA SER A 98 7.13 20.66 5.91
C SER A 98 8.10 19.47 5.79
N SER A 99 9.41 19.69 5.86
CA SER A 99 10.42 18.62 5.80
C SER A 99 10.24 17.56 6.89
N SER A 100 9.80 17.95 8.09
CA SER A 100 9.46 17.05 9.21
C SER A 100 8.35 16.06 8.86
N VAL A 101 7.35 16.49 8.07
CA VAL A 101 6.25 15.62 7.65
C VAL A 101 6.71 14.59 6.62
N THR A 102 7.69 14.94 5.78
CA THR A 102 8.30 14.00 4.83
C THR A 102 9.02 12.88 5.56
N ILE A 103 9.83 13.21 6.57
CA ILE A 103 10.55 12.23 7.40
C ILE A 103 9.55 11.28 8.08
N ALA A 104 8.44 11.81 8.60
CA ALA A 104 7.39 11.00 9.21
C ALA A 104 6.77 9.99 8.23
N TRP A 105 6.53 10.38 6.97
CA TRP A 105 6.01 9.48 5.94
C TRP A 105 7.02 8.39 5.53
N MET A 106 8.30 8.75 5.42
CA MET A 106 9.36 7.76 5.14
C MET A 106 9.51 6.76 6.28
N TYR A 107 9.45 7.23 7.52
CA TYR A 107 9.51 6.38 8.70
C TYR A 107 8.29 5.45 8.79
N LEU A 108 7.10 5.96 8.48
CA LEU A 108 5.89 5.14 8.41
C LEU A 108 6.00 4.06 7.32
N LEU A 109 6.55 4.40 6.15
CA LEU A 109 6.81 3.42 5.10
C LEU A 109 7.82 2.36 5.54
N LYS A 110 8.91 2.76 6.22
CA LYS A 110 9.88 1.84 6.82
C LYS A 110 9.21 0.84 7.74
N GLN A 111 8.43 1.37 8.68
CA GLN A 111 7.71 0.57 9.66
C GLN A 111 6.70 -0.36 9.00
N CYS A 112 5.99 0.10 7.97
CA CYS A 112 5.05 -0.71 7.21
C CYS A 112 5.76 -1.87 6.48
N ILE A 113 6.87 -1.60 5.79
CA ILE A 113 7.67 -2.64 5.12
C ILE A 113 8.24 -3.62 6.16
N PHE A 114 8.89 -3.12 7.22
CA PHE A 114 9.43 -3.95 8.30
C PHE A 114 8.35 -4.88 8.85
N SER A 115 7.22 -4.32 9.28
CA SER A 115 6.13 -5.10 9.86
C SER A 115 5.55 -6.14 8.91
N THR A 116 5.34 -5.74 7.65
CA THR A 116 4.86 -6.64 6.59
C THR A 116 5.82 -7.81 6.37
N LEU A 117 7.11 -7.54 6.24
CA LEU A 117 8.10 -8.57 5.98
C LEU A 117 8.31 -9.50 7.18
N THR A 118 8.39 -8.94 8.39
CA THR A 118 8.52 -9.72 9.63
C THR A 118 7.31 -10.62 9.86
N LEU A 119 6.09 -10.16 9.56
CA LEU A 119 4.88 -10.95 9.83
C LEU A 119 4.60 -11.99 8.74
N LEU A 120 4.77 -11.65 7.47
CA LEU A 120 4.39 -12.55 6.36
C LEU A 120 5.51 -13.50 5.92
N TYR A 121 6.76 -13.18 6.24
CA TYR A 121 7.94 -13.94 5.82
C TYR A 121 8.79 -14.31 7.02
N ASP A 122 9.65 -15.32 6.84
CA ASP A 122 10.67 -15.67 7.83
C ASP A 122 11.92 -14.82 7.55
N VAL A 123 12.08 -13.75 8.33
CA VAL A 123 13.14 -12.76 8.15
C VAL A 123 13.87 -12.58 9.46
N GLN A 124 15.19 -12.76 9.43
CA GLN A 124 16.07 -12.41 10.55
C GLN A 124 16.64 -11.02 10.33
N TRP A 125 16.26 -10.07 11.18
CA TRP A 125 16.77 -8.71 11.09
C TRP A 125 18.12 -8.59 11.78
N THR A 126 19.09 -8.10 11.01
CA THR A 126 20.39 -7.64 11.52
C THR A 126 20.50 -6.14 11.34
N THR A 127 21.48 -5.52 11.99
CA THR A 127 21.79 -4.09 11.77
C THR A 127 22.05 -3.80 10.29
N GLU A 128 22.74 -4.70 9.59
CA GLU A 128 22.99 -4.59 8.15
C GLU A 128 21.68 -4.64 7.34
N LYS A 129 20.80 -5.61 7.61
CA LYS A 129 19.50 -5.72 6.95
C LYS A 129 18.59 -4.52 7.22
N MET A 130 18.70 -3.89 8.39
CA MET A 130 18.02 -2.63 8.69
C MET A 130 18.56 -1.43 7.88
N PHE A 131 19.87 -1.36 7.65
CA PHE A 131 20.45 -0.35 6.74
C PHE A 131 20.02 -0.59 5.29
N LEU A 132 19.90 -1.85 4.86
CA LEU A 132 19.38 -2.18 3.52
C LEU A 132 17.92 -1.74 3.35
N LEU A 133 17.10 -1.87 4.40
CA LEU A 133 15.74 -1.35 4.39
C LEU A 133 15.72 0.19 4.22
N ASP A 134 16.62 0.91 4.89
CA ASP A 134 16.76 2.37 4.70
C ASP A 134 17.12 2.74 3.26
N ASN A 135 18.10 2.04 2.67
CA ASN A 135 18.49 2.26 1.27
C ASN A 135 17.34 1.93 0.31
N THR A 136 16.60 0.85 0.57
CA THR A 136 15.44 0.46 -0.24
C THR A 136 14.40 1.57 -0.28
N ILE A 137 14.12 2.22 0.85
CA ILE A 137 13.17 3.35 0.91
C ILE A 137 13.66 4.52 0.07
N LEU A 138 14.95 4.83 0.13
CA LEU A 138 15.54 5.90 -0.68
C LEU A 138 15.41 5.58 -2.17
N ASP A 139 15.77 4.37 -2.60
CA ASP A 139 15.67 3.94 -4.00
C ASP A 139 14.21 3.94 -4.50
N LEU A 140 13.27 3.54 -3.64
CA LEU A 140 11.84 3.49 -3.97
C LEU A 140 11.24 4.90 -4.13
N ILE A 141 11.60 5.84 -3.25
CA ILE A 141 11.04 7.20 -3.23
C ILE A 141 11.78 8.12 -4.20
N HIS A 142 13.10 8.20 -4.09
CA HIS A 142 13.92 9.15 -4.86
C HIS A 142 14.20 8.66 -6.28
N ASP A 143 14.71 7.44 -6.42
CA ASP A 143 15.06 6.91 -7.73
C ASP A 143 13.83 6.34 -8.46
N GLY A 144 12.73 6.11 -7.73
CA GLY A 144 11.52 5.53 -8.31
C GLY A 144 11.73 4.12 -8.83
N ARG A 145 12.66 3.35 -8.24
CA ARG A 145 13.07 2.03 -8.70
C ARG A 145 12.20 0.94 -8.05
N PRO A 146 11.11 0.46 -8.68
CA PRO A 146 10.23 -0.52 -8.04
C PRO A 146 10.91 -1.85 -7.72
N THR A 147 11.96 -2.21 -8.48
CA THR A 147 12.74 -3.44 -8.25
C THR A 147 13.56 -3.38 -6.96
N ALA A 148 13.74 -2.22 -6.34
CA ALA A 148 14.44 -2.12 -5.06
C ALA A 148 13.74 -2.96 -3.96
N LEU A 149 12.41 -3.05 -3.99
CA LEU A 149 11.67 -3.91 -3.07
C LEU A 149 12.03 -5.39 -3.29
N ARG A 150 12.13 -5.83 -4.54
CA ARG A 150 12.57 -7.20 -4.87
C ARG A 150 14.02 -7.45 -4.47
N ASP A 151 14.90 -6.47 -4.63
CA ASP A 151 16.30 -6.59 -4.21
C ASP A 151 16.39 -6.71 -2.68
N LEU A 152 15.52 -6.02 -1.93
CA LEU A 152 15.40 -6.20 -0.47
C LEU A 152 14.98 -7.63 -0.12
N PHE A 153 13.96 -8.20 -0.78
CA PHE A 153 13.56 -9.60 -0.53
C PHE A 153 14.73 -10.57 -0.72
N LYS A 154 15.52 -10.40 -1.79
CA LYS A 154 16.72 -11.21 -2.02
C LYS A 154 17.74 -11.04 -0.90
N ALA A 155 18.00 -9.80 -0.48
CA ALA A 155 18.98 -9.53 0.58
C ALA A 155 18.51 -9.97 1.97
N LEU A 156 17.21 -10.16 2.16
CA LEU A 156 16.62 -10.76 3.35
C LEU A 156 16.56 -12.29 3.30
N ASP A 157 17.05 -12.91 2.23
CA ASP A 157 16.99 -14.35 1.99
C ASP A 157 15.56 -14.90 1.87
N VAL A 158 14.61 -14.05 1.44
CA VAL A 158 13.22 -14.45 1.24
C VAL A 158 13.04 -15.01 -0.17
N PRO A 159 12.78 -16.32 -0.34
CA PRO A 159 12.57 -16.89 -1.66
C PRO A 159 11.26 -16.38 -2.24
N LEU A 160 11.37 -15.84 -3.46
CA LEU A 160 10.22 -15.45 -4.29
C LEU A 160 9.91 -16.60 -5.26
N THR A 161 8.64 -16.97 -5.36
CA THR A 161 8.17 -18.00 -6.30
C THR A 161 8.33 -17.59 -7.76
N ARG A 162 8.31 -16.28 -8.03
CA ARG A 162 8.40 -15.72 -9.39
C ARG A 162 9.78 -15.19 -9.72
N HIS A 163 10.32 -15.62 -10.85
CA HIS A 163 11.55 -15.08 -11.44
C HIS A 163 11.33 -13.79 -12.24
N ASP A 164 10.11 -13.56 -12.74
CA ASP A 164 9.72 -12.35 -13.45
C ASP A 164 9.17 -11.27 -12.51
N LEU A 165 9.06 -10.04 -13.02
CA LEU A 165 8.48 -8.91 -12.29
C LEU A 165 6.96 -9.11 -12.14
N THR A 166 6.43 -8.80 -10.95
CA THR A 166 4.98 -8.70 -10.70
C THR A 166 4.37 -7.58 -11.54
N PHE A 167 3.05 -7.63 -11.73
CA PHE A 167 2.35 -6.54 -12.44
C PHE A 167 2.50 -5.19 -11.72
N ALA A 168 2.55 -5.19 -10.38
CA ALA A 168 2.76 -3.99 -9.60
C ALA A 168 4.13 -3.35 -9.85
N GLU A 169 5.18 -4.17 -10.00
CA GLU A 169 6.52 -3.70 -10.34
C GLU A 169 6.58 -3.13 -11.77
N GLN A 170 5.97 -3.82 -12.73
CA GLN A 170 5.95 -3.40 -14.15
C GLN A 170 5.21 -2.07 -14.36
N HIS A 171 4.27 -1.73 -13.48
CA HIS A 171 3.37 -0.58 -13.64
C HIS A 171 3.33 0.34 -12.41
N TYR A 172 4.41 0.35 -11.62
CA TYR A 172 4.51 1.07 -10.35
C TYR A 172 4.00 2.52 -10.42
N GLU A 173 4.39 3.27 -11.45
CA GLU A 173 4.02 4.68 -11.61
C GLU A 173 2.50 4.90 -11.71
N ARG A 174 1.75 3.88 -12.14
CA ARG A 174 0.31 3.95 -12.34
C ARG A 174 -0.48 3.54 -11.09
N LEU A 175 0.15 2.88 -10.12
CA LEU A 175 -0.52 2.35 -8.91
C LEU A 175 -1.24 3.44 -8.09
N LEU A 176 -0.75 4.67 -8.13
CA LEU A 176 -1.40 5.82 -7.45
C LEU A 176 -2.82 6.10 -7.99
N PHE A 177 -3.10 5.76 -9.24
CA PHE A 177 -4.36 6.10 -9.93
C PHE A 177 -5.45 5.03 -9.84
N LEU A 178 -5.12 3.87 -9.31
CA LEU A 178 -6.07 2.81 -8.97
C LEU A 178 -7.21 3.41 -8.12
N ASN A 179 -8.44 3.35 -8.61
CA ASN A 179 -9.62 3.73 -7.85
C ASN A 179 -9.94 2.68 -6.77
N VAL A 180 -10.94 2.97 -5.93
CA VAL A 180 -11.29 2.11 -4.79
C VAL A 180 -11.84 0.74 -5.21
N GLY A 181 -12.55 0.66 -6.34
CA GLY A 181 -13.05 -0.60 -6.88
C GLY A 181 -11.93 -1.50 -7.42
N GLN A 182 -10.80 -0.92 -7.78
CA GLN A 182 -9.64 -1.65 -8.26
C GLN A 182 -8.68 -2.07 -7.15
N PHE A 183 -8.35 -1.17 -6.22
CA PHE A 183 -7.40 -1.47 -5.14
C PHE A 183 -8.05 -2.06 -3.88
N GLY A 184 -9.35 -1.85 -3.68
CA GLY A 184 -10.05 -2.26 -2.46
C GLY A 184 -9.84 -3.75 -2.14
N SER A 185 -9.82 -4.61 -3.16
CA SER A 185 -9.53 -6.03 -2.97
C SER A 185 -8.13 -6.28 -2.40
N PHE A 186 -7.08 -5.66 -2.94
CA PHE A 186 -5.70 -5.82 -2.42
C PHE A 186 -5.53 -5.22 -1.03
N PHE A 187 -6.19 -4.10 -0.76
CA PHE A 187 -6.19 -3.49 0.56
C PHE A 187 -6.75 -4.46 1.61
N TRP A 188 -7.91 -5.05 1.33
CA TRP A 188 -8.52 -6.04 2.23
C TRP A 188 -7.72 -7.34 2.31
N ARG A 189 -7.21 -7.86 1.19
CA ARG A 189 -6.35 -9.06 1.19
C ARG A 189 -5.14 -8.84 2.09
N MET A 190 -4.47 -7.70 1.97
CA MET A 190 -3.33 -7.38 2.82
C MET A 190 -3.70 -7.37 4.32
N ILE A 191 -4.83 -6.76 4.67
CA ILE A 191 -5.32 -6.76 6.06
C ILE A 191 -5.53 -8.18 6.57
N HIS A 192 -6.19 -9.04 5.79
CA HIS A 192 -6.47 -10.41 6.20
C HIS A 192 -5.19 -11.26 6.29
N TRP A 193 -4.26 -11.12 5.35
CA TRP A 193 -2.94 -11.76 5.41
C TRP A 193 -2.20 -11.40 6.69
N MET A 194 -2.14 -10.10 7.03
CA MET A 194 -1.47 -9.64 8.24
C MET A 194 -2.19 -10.11 9.49
N ALA A 195 -3.52 -10.14 9.48
CA ALA A 195 -4.29 -10.54 10.64
C ALA A 195 -4.14 -12.03 10.95
N GLU A 196 -4.16 -12.89 9.93
CA GLU A 196 -3.86 -14.31 10.08
C GLU A 196 -2.39 -14.54 10.52
N ALA A 197 -1.43 -13.80 9.94
CA ALA A 197 -0.03 -13.88 10.36
C ALA A 197 0.17 -13.50 11.83
N ILE A 198 -0.53 -12.47 12.33
CA ILE A 198 -0.52 -12.09 13.74
C ILE A 198 -1.04 -13.24 14.61
N GLU A 199 -2.17 -13.86 14.24
CA GLU A 199 -2.72 -14.97 15.02
C GLU A 199 -1.76 -16.18 15.10
N VAL A 200 -1.05 -16.46 14.00
CA VAL A 200 -0.02 -17.52 13.94
C VAL A 200 1.21 -17.14 14.78
N LYS A 201 1.70 -15.90 14.65
CA LYS A 201 2.99 -15.49 15.22
C LYS A 201 2.91 -14.91 16.63
N LYS A 202 1.76 -14.48 17.14
CA LYS A 202 1.65 -13.79 18.45
C LYS A 202 2.11 -14.60 19.66
N LYS A 203 2.25 -15.93 19.52
CA LYS A 203 2.77 -16.82 20.57
C LYS A 203 4.29 -17.00 20.50
N GLN A 204 4.95 -16.51 19.46
CA GLN A 204 6.40 -16.59 19.30
C GLN A 204 7.07 -15.58 20.24
N ASP A 205 8.10 -16.02 20.96
CA ASP A 205 8.89 -15.16 21.84
C ASP A 205 10.03 -14.48 21.06
N ASP A 206 9.66 -13.75 20.01
CA ASP A 206 10.58 -13.02 19.15
C ASP A 206 10.36 -11.49 19.30
N PRO A 207 11.38 -10.71 19.70
CA PRO A 207 11.27 -9.26 19.84
C PRO A 207 10.85 -8.53 18.55
N ASP A 208 11.35 -8.95 17.40
CA ASP A 208 11.03 -8.33 16.10
C ASP A 208 9.59 -8.61 15.72
N VAL A 209 9.10 -9.83 15.98
CA VAL A 209 7.68 -10.18 15.78
C VAL A 209 6.80 -9.31 16.67
N LYS A 210 7.08 -9.20 17.97
CA LYS A 210 6.29 -8.36 18.89
C LYS A 210 6.27 -6.90 18.45
N LEU A 211 7.42 -6.37 18.02
CA LEU A 211 7.53 -5.03 17.47
C LEU A 211 6.73 -4.88 16.17
N ALA A 212 6.81 -5.84 15.27
CA ALA A 212 6.07 -5.85 14.01
C ALA A 212 4.55 -5.88 14.20
N ILE A 213 4.05 -6.66 15.17
CA ILE A 213 2.62 -6.67 15.55
C ILE A 213 2.20 -5.29 16.06
N SER A 214 2.97 -4.70 16.98
CA SER A 214 2.67 -3.38 17.54
C SER A 214 2.64 -2.30 16.45
N ILE A 215 3.63 -2.30 15.57
CA ILE A 215 3.70 -1.40 14.42
C ILE A 215 2.50 -1.59 13.48
N TRP A 216 2.14 -2.83 13.14
CA TRP A 216 0.99 -3.09 12.26
C TRP A 216 -0.30 -2.57 12.86
N LYS A 217 -0.58 -2.91 14.13
CA LYS A 217 -1.78 -2.46 14.84
C LYS A 217 -1.87 -0.94 14.87
N HIS A 218 -0.75 -0.25 15.16
CA HIS A 218 -0.69 1.21 15.14
C HIS A 218 -0.92 1.78 13.73
N PHE A 219 -0.26 1.21 12.72
CA PHE A 219 -0.43 1.62 11.32
C PHE A 219 -1.89 1.47 10.87
N ALA A 220 -2.50 0.33 11.17
CA ALA A 220 -3.88 0.01 10.82
C ALA A 220 -4.89 1.02 11.41
N LEU A 221 -4.67 1.45 12.67
CA LEU A 221 -5.49 2.43 13.37
C LEU A 221 -5.28 3.86 12.85
N GLU A 222 -4.04 4.31 12.77
CA GLU A 222 -3.76 5.75 12.72
C GLU A 222 -3.44 6.25 11.30
N SER A 223 -3.11 5.35 10.37
CA SER A 223 -2.54 5.74 9.07
C SER A 223 -3.09 5.00 7.85
N MET A 224 -3.49 3.75 8.01
CA MET A 224 -3.82 2.86 6.88
C MET A 224 -4.98 3.39 6.03
N TYR A 225 -5.95 4.10 6.61
CA TYR A 225 -7.05 4.73 5.86
C TYR A 225 -6.55 5.66 4.76
N ARG A 226 -5.40 6.32 4.92
CA ARG A 226 -4.84 7.26 3.94
C ARG A 226 -4.47 6.59 2.61
N LEU A 227 -4.33 5.27 2.58
CA LEU A 227 -4.03 4.49 1.38
C LEU A 227 -5.23 4.31 0.43
N LEU A 228 -6.46 4.53 0.93
CA LEU A 228 -7.69 4.29 0.18
C LEU A 228 -7.93 5.34 -0.92
N ARG A 229 -7.39 6.57 -0.76
CA ARG A 229 -7.55 7.71 -1.70
C ARG A 229 -8.99 7.97 -2.15
N CYS A 230 -9.96 7.56 -1.34
CA CYS A 230 -11.39 7.85 -1.46
C CYS A 230 -11.83 8.51 -0.16
N SER A 231 -12.27 9.77 -0.21
CA SER A 231 -12.60 10.56 1.00
C SER A 231 -13.66 9.89 1.87
N ILE A 232 -14.68 9.29 1.24
CA ILE A 232 -15.76 8.57 1.94
C ILE A 232 -15.21 7.32 2.64
N CYS A 233 -14.42 6.50 1.94
CA CYS A 233 -13.83 5.30 2.53
C CYS A 233 -12.82 5.63 3.62
N MET A 234 -12.04 6.71 3.45
CA MET A 234 -11.11 7.22 4.44
C MET A 234 -11.82 7.61 5.74
N ALA A 235 -12.86 8.44 5.64
CA ALA A 235 -13.64 8.86 6.79
C ALA A 235 -14.32 7.67 7.48
N HIS A 236 -14.91 6.76 6.69
CA HIS A 236 -15.57 5.59 7.25
C HIS A 236 -14.60 4.67 8.00
N LEU A 237 -13.45 4.34 7.38
CA LEU A 237 -12.46 3.49 8.04
C LEU A 237 -11.90 4.16 9.30
N HIS A 238 -11.64 5.48 9.27
CA HIS A 238 -11.18 6.22 10.45
C HIS A 238 -12.18 6.13 11.61
N THR A 239 -13.48 6.36 11.34
CA THR A 239 -14.52 6.22 12.36
C THR A 239 -14.60 4.79 12.90
N LEU A 240 -14.54 3.77 12.03
CA LEU A 240 -14.55 2.37 12.46
C LEU A 240 -13.35 2.01 13.34
N THR A 241 -12.15 2.46 12.97
CA THR A 241 -10.93 2.20 13.75
C THR A 241 -10.92 2.93 15.08
N ASP A 242 -11.52 4.13 15.15
CA ASP A 242 -11.69 4.86 16.41
C ASP A 242 -12.69 4.14 17.34
N GLU A 243 -13.85 3.73 16.81
CA GLU A 243 -14.87 2.99 17.55
C GLU A 243 -14.32 1.66 18.12
N LEU A 244 -13.51 0.96 17.32
CA LEU A 244 -12.99 -0.36 17.66
C LEU A 244 -11.57 -0.33 18.22
N LYS A 245 -11.05 0.86 18.58
CA LYS A 245 -9.66 1.05 19.00
C LYS A 245 -9.26 0.12 20.14
N SER A 246 -10.11 0.01 21.17
CA SER A 246 -9.85 -0.87 22.32
C SER A 246 -9.69 -2.34 21.91
N GLN A 247 -10.56 -2.84 21.03
CA GLN A 247 -10.52 -4.22 20.54
C GLN A 247 -9.31 -4.45 19.61
N LEU A 248 -8.97 -3.47 18.77
CA LEU A 248 -7.83 -3.56 17.85
C LEU A 248 -6.48 -3.55 18.58
N THR A 249 -6.41 -2.94 19.77
CA THR A 249 -5.22 -2.95 20.63
C THR A 249 -5.17 -4.11 21.62
N ASP A 250 -6.28 -4.80 21.86
CA ASP A 250 -6.35 -5.92 22.79
C ASP A 250 -5.64 -7.16 22.21
N ASP A 251 -4.69 -7.72 22.95
CA ASP A 251 -3.94 -8.91 22.55
C ASP A 251 -4.69 -10.22 22.83
N THR A 252 -5.77 -10.16 23.62
CA THR A 252 -6.65 -11.30 23.90
C THR A 252 -7.70 -11.51 22.81
N VAL A 253 -7.99 -10.47 22.03
CA VAL A 253 -8.93 -10.55 20.89
C VAL A 253 -8.28 -11.31 19.74
N ASN A 254 -9.05 -12.17 19.09
CA ASN A 254 -8.65 -12.77 17.82
C ASN A 254 -8.68 -11.69 16.74
N TYR A 255 -7.51 -11.25 16.32
CA TYR A 255 -7.32 -10.10 15.44
C TYR A 255 -7.82 -10.37 14.02
N ALA A 256 -7.64 -11.60 13.51
CA ALA A 256 -8.19 -12.03 12.23
C ALA A 256 -9.71 -12.04 12.23
N ARG A 257 -10.33 -12.58 13.29
CA ARG A 257 -11.78 -12.57 13.46
C ARG A 257 -12.34 -11.15 13.52
N LEU A 258 -11.66 -10.24 14.22
CA LEU A 258 -12.05 -8.84 14.30
C LEU A 258 -12.07 -8.19 12.91
N TRP A 259 -11.04 -8.39 12.09
CA TRP A 259 -11.00 -7.83 10.73
C TRP A 259 -12.02 -8.46 9.77
N TYR A 260 -12.31 -9.75 9.91
CA TYR A 260 -13.43 -10.39 9.21
C TYR A 260 -14.78 -9.70 9.55
N ASN A 261 -15.04 -9.45 10.84
CA ASN A 261 -16.26 -8.77 11.27
C ASN A 261 -16.33 -7.32 10.74
N ILE A 262 -15.21 -6.59 10.78
CA ILE A 262 -15.11 -5.23 10.24
C ILE A 262 -15.40 -5.22 8.73
N HIS A 263 -14.80 -6.14 7.98
CA HIS A 263 -15.01 -6.23 6.53
C HIS A 263 -16.48 -6.54 6.19
N ASN A 264 -17.12 -7.44 6.93
CA ASN A 264 -18.55 -7.73 6.77
C ASN A 264 -19.45 -6.53 7.14
N ARG A 265 -19.10 -5.74 8.17
CA ARG A 265 -19.80 -4.49 8.48
C ARG A 265 -19.71 -3.52 7.30
N VAL A 266 -18.52 -3.34 6.71
CA VAL A 266 -18.33 -2.50 5.52
C VAL A 266 -19.13 -3.01 4.32
N ASN A 267 -19.18 -4.33 4.09
CA ASN A 267 -20.00 -4.91 3.02
C ASN A 267 -21.48 -4.58 3.22
N SER A 268 -22.02 -4.83 4.40
CA SER A 268 -23.40 -4.48 4.76
C SER A 268 -23.70 -3.00 4.51
N ASP A 269 -22.83 -2.10 4.96
CA ASP A 269 -23.03 -0.65 4.83
C ASP A 269 -22.91 -0.17 3.38
N THR A 270 -22.09 -0.83 2.57
CA THR A 270 -21.93 -0.50 1.14
C THR A 270 -23.15 -0.97 0.37
N PHE A 271 -23.60 -2.22 0.56
CA PHE A 271 -24.80 -2.75 -0.10
C PHE A 271 -26.05 -1.93 0.22
N LYS A 272 -26.29 -1.62 1.50
CA LYS A 272 -27.42 -0.76 1.92
C LYS A 272 -27.43 0.63 1.28
N ARG A 273 -26.26 1.15 0.88
CA ARG A 273 -26.14 2.49 0.29
C ARG A 273 -26.30 2.50 -1.24
N PHE A 274 -26.06 1.38 -1.91
CA PHE A 274 -25.96 1.34 -3.38
C PHE A 274 -26.97 0.41 -4.05
N THR A 275 -27.65 -0.44 -3.29
CA THR A 275 -28.78 -1.24 -3.76
C THR A 275 -29.95 -0.96 -2.82
N ASP A 276 -31.10 -0.52 -3.33
CA ASP A 276 -32.36 -0.34 -2.56
C ASP A 276 -32.95 -1.69 -2.07
N ASN A 277 -32.09 -2.68 -1.80
CA ASN A 277 -32.40 -4.01 -1.31
C ASN A 277 -31.80 -4.18 0.09
N ASP A 278 -32.62 -4.67 1.02
CA ASP A 278 -32.22 -4.97 2.41
C ASP A 278 -31.40 -6.28 2.55
N GLU A 279 -30.93 -6.88 1.44
CA GLU A 279 -30.12 -8.10 1.50
C GLU A 279 -28.72 -7.78 2.04
N ILE A 280 -28.47 -8.24 3.27
CA ILE A 280 -27.16 -8.14 3.91
C ILE A 280 -26.22 -9.15 3.27
N HIS A 281 -25.31 -8.68 2.42
CA HIS A 281 -24.26 -9.53 1.85
C HIS A 281 -23.16 -9.79 2.89
N ILE A 282 -23.35 -10.81 3.73
CA ILE A 282 -22.34 -11.29 4.68
C ILE A 282 -21.45 -12.31 3.98
N TYR A 283 -20.13 -12.13 4.05
CA TYR A 283 -19.19 -13.15 3.57
C TYR A 283 -19.32 -14.41 4.44
N PRO A 284 -19.60 -15.60 3.87
CA PRO A 284 -19.88 -16.79 4.66
C PRO A 284 -18.72 -17.26 5.54
N GLU A 285 -19.06 -17.76 6.73
CA GLU A 285 -18.11 -18.30 7.70
C GLU A 285 -17.26 -19.45 7.15
N GLU A 286 -17.88 -20.30 6.32
CA GLU A 286 -17.22 -21.43 5.67
C GLU A 286 -16.15 -20.98 4.68
N HIS A 287 -16.42 -19.90 3.93
CA HIS A 287 -15.45 -19.33 3.01
C HIS A 287 -14.30 -18.64 3.77
N TYR A 288 -14.60 -17.95 4.88
CA TYR A 288 -13.56 -17.39 5.74
C TYR A 288 -12.57 -18.45 6.24
N LYS A 289 -13.07 -19.61 6.69
CA LYS A 289 -12.22 -20.72 7.13
C LYS A 289 -11.36 -21.26 5.98
N GLN A 290 -11.94 -21.47 4.81
CA GLN A 290 -11.20 -21.93 3.63
C GLN A 290 -10.09 -20.93 3.21
N ASP A 291 -10.37 -19.64 3.31
CA ASP A 291 -9.39 -18.60 2.99
C ASP A 291 -8.29 -18.52 4.07
N ALA A 292 -8.62 -18.72 5.35
CA ALA A 292 -7.64 -18.83 6.44
C ALA A 292 -6.71 -20.04 6.23
N ASP A 293 -7.26 -21.22 5.94
CA ASP A 293 -6.49 -22.44 5.65
C ASP A 293 -5.59 -22.25 4.41
N TYR A 294 -6.10 -21.59 3.37
CA TYR A 294 -5.32 -21.22 2.20
C TYR A 294 -4.17 -20.26 2.56
N MET A 295 -4.42 -19.26 3.41
CA MET A 295 -3.40 -18.32 3.84
C MET A 295 -2.32 -19.00 4.69
N HIS A 296 -2.71 -19.89 5.61
CA HIS A 296 -1.75 -20.59 6.46
C HIS A 296 -0.78 -21.46 5.67
N GLN A 297 -1.20 -22.01 4.51
CA GLN A 297 -0.30 -22.73 3.61
C GLN A 297 0.86 -21.88 3.08
N ALA A 298 0.71 -20.55 2.96
CA ALA A 298 1.78 -19.66 2.51
C ALA A 298 2.80 -19.30 3.60
N PHE A 299 2.47 -19.57 4.87
CA PHE A 299 3.34 -19.36 6.04
C PHE A 299 4.16 -20.60 6.41
N LEU A 300 3.84 -21.75 5.81
CA LEU A 300 4.64 -22.96 5.96
C LEU A 300 5.98 -22.81 5.20
N PRO A 301 7.08 -23.33 5.77
CA PRO A 301 8.42 -23.23 5.19
C PRO A 301 8.59 -23.95 3.85
#